data_AF-A0A556QN18-F1
#
_entry.id   AF-A0A556QN18-F1
#
_cell.length_a   1.000
_cell.length_b   1.000
_cell.length_c   1.000
_cell.angle_alpha   90.00
_cell.angle_beta   90.00
_cell.angle_gamma   90.00
#
_symmetry.space_group_name_H-M   'P 1'
#
loop_
_entity.id
_entity.type
_entity.pdbx_description
1 polymer ?
#
loop_
_entity_poly.entity_id
_entity_poly.type
_entity_poly.pdbx_seq_one_letter_code
_entity_poly.pdbx_strand_id
1 'polypeptide(L)'
;MAKKSAPTPAPLTFDLPVSLIAKIETHRKKLGFKSTSEVVRLAIGEFNLDRYESDASEHRQISVRLPGPTKVALVKAAKKKRVSVGELLRVAIEALPAKATAKKGKK
;
A
#
# COMPACT_ATOMS: atom_id res chain seq x y z
N MET A 1 40.39 -8.89 -23.22
CA MET A 1 39.35 -7.91 -22.79
C MET A 1 38.12 -8.69 -22.35
N ALA A 2 37.80 -8.71 -21.06
CA ALA A 2 36.60 -9.40 -20.57
C ALA A 2 35.37 -8.52 -20.81
N LYS A 3 34.40 -9.00 -21.59
CA LYS A 3 33.09 -8.36 -21.76
C LYS A 3 32.37 -8.43 -20.40
N LYS A 4 32.13 -7.28 -19.76
CA LYS A 4 31.20 -7.20 -18.61
C LYS A 4 29.81 -7.62 -19.12
N SER A 5 29.36 -8.81 -18.73
CA SER A 5 27.98 -9.24 -18.92
C SER A 5 27.07 -8.27 -18.16
N ALA A 6 25.97 -7.86 -18.79
CA ALA A 6 24.98 -7.02 -18.14
C ALA A 6 24.43 -7.77 -16.90
N PRO A 7 24.26 -7.07 -15.75
CA PRO A 7 23.72 -7.69 -14.55
C PRO A 7 22.32 -8.24 -14.82
N THR A 8 22.08 -9.48 -14.39
CA THR A 8 20.77 -10.13 -14.50
C THR A 8 19.70 -9.30 -13.76
N PRO A 9 18.50 -9.09 -14.33
CA PRO A 9 17.44 -8.35 -13.65
C PRO A 9 17.09 -9.01 -12.31
N ALA A 10 17.12 -8.23 -11.22
CA ALA A 10 16.71 -8.69 -9.91
C ALA A 10 15.18 -8.73 -9.79
N PRO A 11 14.60 -9.68 -9.04
CA PRO A 11 13.15 -9.73 -8.82
C PRO A 11 12.69 -8.54 -7.98
N LEU A 12 11.59 -7.92 -8.39
CA LEU A 12 10.88 -6.90 -7.63
C LEU A 12 9.51 -7.44 -7.22
N THR A 13 9.28 -7.53 -5.91
CA THR A 13 8.01 -8.03 -5.34
C THR A 13 7.17 -6.86 -4.85
N PHE A 14 5.92 -6.79 -5.30
CA PHE A 14 4.95 -5.77 -4.91
C PHE A 14 3.54 -6.37 -4.94
N ASP A 15 2.62 -5.75 -4.21
CA ASP A 15 1.20 -6.13 -4.18
C ASP A 15 0.42 -5.32 -5.24
N LEU A 16 -0.56 -5.95 -5.87
CA LEU A 16 -1.49 -5.28 -6.78
C LEU A 16 -2.93 -5.74 -6.52
N PRO A 17 -3.92 -4.83 -6.66
CA PRO A 17 -5.32 -5.21 -6.81
C PRO A 17 -5.52 -6.29 -7.88
N VAL A 18 -6.36 -7.28 -7.57
CA VAL A 18 -6.68 -8.39 -8.50
C VAL A 18 -7.21 -7.88 -9.84
N SER A 19 -7.95 -6.77 -9.84
CA SER A 19 -8.42 -6.12 -11.06
C SER A 19 -7.29 -5.62 -11.97
N LEU A 20 -6.15 -5.21 -11.41
CA LEU A 20 -4.96 -4.82 -12.18
C LEU A 20 -4.20 -6.03 -12.71
N ILE A 21 -4.21 -7.16 -12.00
CA ILE A 21 -3.66 -8.43 -12.51
C ILE A 21 -4.39 -8.84 -13.80
N ALA A 22 -5.72 -8.74 -13.81
CA ALA A 22 -6.52 -9.03 -15.01
C ALA A 22 -6.16 -8.09 -16.18
N LYS A 23 -5.97 -6.79 -15.93
CA LYS A 23 -5.53 -5.84 -16.96
C LYS A 23 -4.17 -6.20 -17.53
N ILE A 24 -3.21 -6.58 -16.69
CA ILE A 24 -1.88 -7.02 -17.12
C ILE A 24 -1.99 -8.22 -18.08
N GLU A 25 -2.80 -9.22 -17.75
CA GLU A 25 -3.02 -10.40 -18.61
C GLU A 25 -3.65 -10.02 -19.96
N THR A 26 -4.61 -9.10 -19.98
CA THR A 26 -5.20 -8.57 -21.21
C THR A 26 -4.16 -7.90 -22.10
N HIS A 27 -3.34 -7.02 -21.53
CA HIS A 27 -2.26 -6.34 -22.28
C HIS A 27 -1.21 -7.34 -22.77
N ARG A 28 -0.84 -8.32 -21.95
CA ARG A 28 0.12 -9.38 -22.34
C ARG A 28 -0.35 -10.10 -23.60
N LYS A 29 -1.61 -10.55 -23.62
CA LYS A 29 -2.20 -11.26 -24.77
C LYS A 29 -2.34 -10.35 -25.99
N LYS A 30 -2.83 -9.12 -25.81
CA LYS A 30 -3.07 -8.18 -26.90
C LYS A 30 -1.78 -7.75 -27.61
N LEU A 31 -0.69 -7.60 -26.85
CA LEU A 31 0.61 -7.15 -27.37
C LEU A 31 1.54 -8.32 -27.72
N GLY A 32 1.11 -9.57 -27.52
CA GLY A 32 1.92 -10.75 -27.83
C GLY A 32 3.14 -10.93 -26.92
N PHE A 33 3.12 -10.34 -25.72
CA PHE A 33 4.23 -10.47 -24.77
C PHE A 33 4.30 -11.86 -24.14
N LYS A 34 5.52 -12.30 -23.86
CA LYS A 34 5.76 -13.66 -23.32
C LYS A 34 5.63 -13.72 -21.81
N SER A 35 5.68 -12.58 -21.13
CA SER A 35 5.71 -12.51 -19.68
C SER A 35 5.01 -11.27 -19.13
N THR A 36 4.56 -11.36 -17.87
CA THR A 36 4.08 -10.20 -17.12
C THR A 36 5.15 -9.12 -16.98
N SER A 37 6.42 -9.52 -16.83
CA SER A 37 7.55 -8.59 -16.73
C SER A 37 7.71 -7.70 -17.97
N GLU A 38 7.37 -8.18 -19.18
CA GLU A 38 7.37 -7.34 -20.38
C GLU A 38 6.28 -6.28 -20.34
N VAL A 39 5.07 -6.63 -19.88
CA VAL A 39 3.98 -5.66 -19.71
C VAL A 39 4.37 -4.58 -18.70
N VAL A 40 4.95 -4.97 -17.56
CA VAL A 40 5.38 -4.04 -16.52
C VAL A 40 6.52 -3.14 -17.02
N ARG A 41 7.50 -3.69 -17.76
CA ARG A 41 8.57 -2.90 -18.37
C ARG A 41 8.05 -1.88 -19.38
N LEU A 42 7.10 -2.27 -20.23
CA LEU A 42 6.44 -1.35 -21.15
C LEU A 42 5.70 -0.26 -20.37
N ALA A 43 4.89 -0.64 -19.38
CA ALA A 43 4.12 0.31 -18.60
C ALA A 43 5.00 1.36 -17.90
N ILE A 44 6.13 0.95 -17.30
CA ILE A 44 7.08 1.87 -16.68
C ILE A 44 7.80 2.73 -17.73
N GLY A 45 8.15 2.15 -18.88
CA GLY A 45 8.83 2.87 -19.97
C GLY A 45 7.98 4.00 -20.58
N GLU A 46 6.66 3.81 -20.62
CA GLU A 46 5.69 4.82 -21.09
C GLU A 46 5.25 5.79 -19.98
N PHE A 47 5.51 5.45 -18.71
CA PHE A 47 5.06 6.24 -17.57
C PHE A 47 6.04 7.38 -17.27
N ASN A 48 5.52 8.61 -17.23
CA ASN A 48 6.31 9.77 -16.85
C ASN A 48 6.41 9.88 -15.32
N LEU A 49 7.48 9.33 -14.76
CA LEU A 49 7.77 9.36 -13.32
C LEU A 49 7.97 10.78 -12.79
N ASP A 50 8.56 11.69 -13.58
CA ASP A 50 8.84 13.07 -13.16
C ASP A 50 7.56 13.90 -12.98
N ARG A 51 6.48 13.54 -13.68
CA ARG A 51 5.16 14.16 -13.58
C ARG A 51 4.23 13.47 -12.60
N TYR A 52 4.67 12.37 -11.98
CA TYR A 52 3.84 11.67 -11.03
C TYR A 52 3.79 12.45 -9.71
N GLU A 53 2.64 13.06 -9.44
CA GLU A 53 2.30 13.57 -8.12
C GLU A 53 1.42 12.56 -7.40
N SER A 54 1.83 12.17 -6.20
CA SER A 54 1.07 11.26 -5.36
C SER A 54 -0.13 11.98 -4.76
N ASP A 55 -1.34 11.54 -5.10
CA ASP A 55 -2.58 11.96 -4.42
C ASP A 55 -2.71 11.33 -3.01
N ALA A 56 -1.74 10.51 -2.58
CA ALA A 56 -1.75 9.98 -1.24
C ALA A 56 -1.62 11.13 -0.23
N SER A 57 -2.68 11.31 0.56
CA SER A 57 -2.68 12.20 1.72
C SER A 57 -1.43 11.93 2.57
N GLU A 58 -0.76 13.01 3.00
CA GLU A 58 0.49 12.93 3.74
C GLU A 58 0.28 12.15 5.06
N HIS A 59 0.57 10.85 5.07
CA HIS A 59 0.45 10.01 6.25
C HIS A 59 1.71 10.14 7.11
N ARG A 60 1.56 10.66 8.33
CA ARG A 60 2.64 10.67 9.32
C ARG A 60 2.50 9.48 10.27
N GLN A 61 3.60 8.77 10.47
CA GLN A 61 3.65 7.71 11.48
C GLN A 61 3.80 8.35 12.87
N ILE A 62 2.85 8.08 13.75
CA ILE A 62 2.87 8.50 15.16
C ILE A 62 2.91 7.28 16.08
N SER A 63 3.50 7.46 17.27
CA SER A 63 3.52 6.44 18.32
C SER A 63 2.57 6.81 19.44
N VAL A 64 1.63 5.92 19.76
CA VAL A 64 0.68 6.09 20.87
C VAL A 64 0.76 4.92 21.83
N ARG A 65 0.44 5.15 23.10
CA ARG A 65 0.34 4.10 24.11
C ARG A 65 -1.10 3.62 24.19
N LEU A 66 -1.31 2.32 24.04
CA LEU A 66 -2.60 1.65 24.24
C LEU A 66 -2.47 0.65 25.38
N PRO A 67 -3.51 0.46 26.21
CA PRO A 67 -3.54 -0.65 27.16
C PRO A 67 -3.35 -2.00 26.44
N GLY A 68 -2.66 -2.94 27.10
CA GLY A 68 -2.35 -4.27 26.55
C GLY A 68 -3.57 -4.98 25.95
N PRO A 69 -4.71 -5.09 26.68
CA PRO A 69 -5.92 -5.72 26.16
C PRO A 69 -6.47 -5.04 24.90
N THR A 70 -6.46 -3.69 24.86
CA THR A 70 -6.91 -2.91 23.71
C THR A 70 -6.04 -3.16 22.48
N LYS A 71 -4.70 -3.20 22.66
CA LYS A 71 -3.76 -3.52 21.58
C LYS A 71 -4.01 -4.92 21.02
N VAL A 72 -4.20 -5.92 21.88
CA VAL A 72 -4.46 -7.31 21.46
C VAL A 72 -5.77 -7.43 20.69
N ALA A 73 -6.85 -6.80 21.20
CA ALA A 73 -8.14 -6.77 20.52
C ALA A 73 -8.05 -6.12 19.13
N LEU A 74 -7.32 -5.00 19.03
CA LEU A 74 -7.13 -4.27 17.78
C LEU A 74 -6.37 -5.11 16.74
N VAL A 75 -5.26 -5.76 17.13
CA VAL A 75 -4.50 -6.65 16.24
C VAL A 75 -5.34 -7.85 15.80
N LYS A 76 -6.14 -8.44 16.70
CA LYS A 76 -7.04 -9.55 16.37
C LYS A 76 -8.12 -9.11 15.37
N ALA A 77 -8.69 -7.92 15.55
CA ALA A 77 -9.67 -7.36 14.64
C ALA A 77 -9.09 -7.10 13.25
N ALA A 78 -7.90 -6.50 13.17
CA ALA A 78 -7.17 -6.24 11.93
C ALA A 78 -6.94 -7.53 11.13
N LYS A 79 -6.40 -8.56 11.80
CA LYS A 79 -6.20 -9.89 11.19
C LYS A 79 -7.50 -10.52 10.69
N LYS A 80 -8.56 -10.51 11.50
CA LYS A 80 -9.87 -11.09 11.14
C LYS A 80 -10.46 -10.40 9.90
N LYS A 81 -10.28 -9.08 9.79
CA LYS A 81 -10.82 -8.27 8.70
C LYS A 81 -9.87 -8.15 7.48
N ARG A 82 -8.66 -8.72 7.57
CA ARG A 82 -7.60 -8.59 6.55
C ARG A 82 -7.25 -7.15 6.19
N VAL A 83 -7.26 -6.27 7.19
CA VAL A 83 -6.90 -4.84 7.07
C VAL A 83 -5.72 -4.52 7.96
N SER A 84 -5.08 -3.38 7.73
CA SER A 84 -4.01 -2.91 8.62
C SER A 84 -4.56 -2.38 9.93
N VAL A 85 -3.74 -2.41 11.00
CA VAL A 85 -4.08 -1.75 12.27
C VAL A 85 -4.28 -0.24 12.06
N GLY A 86 -3.44 0.37 11.21
CA GLY A 86 -3.53 1.79 10.88
C GLY A 86 -4.85 2.16 10.22
N GLU A 87 -5.36 1.32 9.32
CA GLU A 87 -6.66 1.52 8.68
C GLU A 87 -7.81 1.53 9.69
N LEU A 88 -7.84 0.57 10.62
CA LEU A 88 -8.83 0.57 11.70
C LEU A 88 -8.73 1.83 12.58
N LEU A 89 -7.51 2.28 12.87
CA LEU A 89 -7.29 3.50 13.67
C LEU A 89 -7.76 4.75 12.92
N ARG A 90 -7.50 4.88 11.61
CA ARG A 90 -7.96 6.02 10.81
C ARG A 90 -9.48 6.11 10.83
N VAL A 91 -10.17 5.03 10.51
CA VAL A 91 -11.65 4.99 10.51
C VAL A 91 -12.21 5.28 11.91
N ALA A 92 -11.60 4.73 12.97
CA ALA A 92 -12.04 4.99 14.34
C ALA A 92 -11.85 6.45 14.78
N ILE A 93 -10.76 7.09 14.34
CA ILE A 93 -10.47 8.51 14.63
C ILE A 93 -11.40 9.42 13.82
N GLU A 94 -11.65 9.12 12.55
CA GLU A 94 -12.58 9.87 11.70
C GLU A 94 -14.03 9.80 12.20
N ALA A 95 -14.41 8.68 12.83
CA ALA A 95 -15.73 8.51 13.44
C ALA A 95 -15.92 9.31 14.75
N LEU A 96 -14.87 9.98 15.28
CA LEU A 96 -15.01 10.82 16.46
C LEU A 96 -15.88 12.04 16.14
N PRO A 97 -16.90 12.35 16.96
CA PRO A 97 -17.68 13.57 16.76
C PRO A 97 -16.79 14.80 16.99
N ALA A 98 -16.81 15.76 16.05
CA ALA A 98 -16.03 17.00 16.12
C ALA A 98 -16.34 17.88 17.35
N LYS A 99 -17.44 17.60 18.07
CA LYS A 99 -17.79 18.24 19.34
C LYS A 99 -17.40 17.33 20.50
N ALA A 100 -16.14 17.42 20.94
CA ALA A 100 -15.76 16.92 22.25
C ALA A 100 -16.24 17.90 23.32
N THR A 101 -17.30 17.55 24.05
CA THR A 101 -17.49 18.12 25.40
C THR A 101 -16.26 17.73 26.21
N ALA A 102 -15.44 18.73 26.57
CA ALA A 102 -14.27 18.55 27.41
C ALA A 102 -14.67 17.88 28.74
N LYS A 103 -14.47 16.56 28.85
CA LYS A 103 -14.40 15.91 30.16
C LYS A 103 -12.99 16.11 30.70
N LYS A 104 -12.88 17.18 31.48
CA LYS A 104 -11.81 17.49 32.43
C LYS A 104 -11.23 16.19 33.01
N GLY A 105 -9.95 15.93 32.75
CA GLY A 105 -9.21 14.90 33.47
C GLY A 105 -9.29 15.20 34.96
N LYS A 106 -9.85 14.27 35.73
CA LYS A 106 -9.87 14.37 37.19
C LYS A 106 -8.48 13.90 37.67
N LYS A 107 -7.79 14.82 38.34
CA LYS A 107 -6.55 14.61 39.09
C LYS A 107 -6.62 13.39 39.98
#